data_AF-A0AA39LJ17-F1
#
_entry.id   AF-A0AA39LJ17-F1
#
_cell.length_a   1.000
_cell.length_b   1.000
_cell.length_c   1.000
_cell.angle_alpha   90.00
_cell.angle_beta   90.00
_cell.angle_gamma   90.00
#
_symmetry.space_group_name_H-M   'P 1'
#
loop_
_entity.id
_entity.type
_entity.pdbx_description
1 polymer ?
#
loop_
_entity_poly.entity_id
_entity_poly.type
_entity_poly.pdbx_seq_one_letter_code
_entity_poly.pdbx_strand_id
1 'polypeptide(L)'
;MISVAVDNKDRLTVIWPVVERHLQWLMKDFGQNPLIVERVVVGLLRLTGRVLYHLNDKDEDGIADNALQSLSMLLSLKPPSWFMFSRRIAYGLHDLLQAKAANVHQSKHWPLIFALMDAAGAAACASAQVDAFSSVPQSRLVQSRASGSNSVC
;
A
#
# COMPACT_ATOMS: atom_id res chain seq x y z
N MET A 1 -18.04 6.98 5.94
CA MET A 1 -17.91 7.70 4.65
C MET A 1 -17.61 6.77 3.48
N ILE A 2 -16.59 5.90 3.53
CA ILE A 2 -16.28 4.96 2.42
C ILE A 2 -17.45 4.01 2.11
N SER A 3 -18.16 3.47 3.11
CA SER A 3 -19.32 2.60 2.88
C SER A 3 -20.49 3.31 2.18
N VAL A 4 -20.66 4.62 2.40
CA VAL A 4 -21.75 5.42 1.80
C VAL A 4 -21.40 5.85 0.38
N ALA A 5 -20.11 6.14 0.10
CA ALA A 5 -19.63 6.37 -1.25
C ALA A 5 -19.61 5.08 -2.10
N VAL A 6 -19.46 3.91 -1.46
CA VAL A 6 -19.57 2.59 -2.09
C VAL A 6 -21.04 2.25 -2.44
N ASP A 7 -22.00 2.76 -1.66
CA ASP A 7 -23.44 2.49 -1.86
C ASP A 7 -24.09 3.40 -2.92
N ASN A 8 -23.55 4.60 -3.14
CA ASN A 8 -24.08 5.57 -4.11
C ASN A 8 -23.38 5.45 -5.47
N LYS A 9 -23.75 4.38 -6.18
CA LYS A 9 -23.16 3.85 -7.42
C LYS A 9 -23.12 4.84 -8.60
N ASP A 10 -24.08 5.77 -8.72
CA ASP A 10 -24.21 6.72 -9.86
C ASP A 10 -23.55 8.09 -9.66
N ARG A 11 -23.11 8.43 -8.43
CA ARG A 11 -22.64 9.80 -8.13
C ARG A 11 -21.13 9.92 -8.06
N LEU A 12 -20.41 8.82 -8.18
CA LEU A 12 -18.99 8.74 -7.87
C LEU A 12 -18.16 9.72 -8.72
N THR A 13 -18.54 9.94 -9.98
CA THR A 13 -17.93 10.91 -10.90
C THR A 13 -18.05 12.35 -10.39
N VAL A 14 -19.20 12.72 -9.81
CA VAL A 14 -19.48 14.07 -9.30
C VAL A 14 -18.75 14.35 -7.99
N ILE A 15 -18.64 13.35 -7.12
CA ILE A 15 -17.98 13.49 -5.80
C ILE A 15 -16.47 13.22 -5.85
N TRP A 16 -15.95 12.55 -6.88
CA TRP A 16 -14.53 12.22 -7.01
C TRP A 16 -13.58 13.40 -6.71
N PRO A 17 -13.71 14.59 -7.32
CA PRO A 17 -12.79 15.70 -7.07
C PRO A 17 -12.81 16.19 -5.61
N VAL A 18 -13.95 16.06 -4.92
CA VAL A 18 -14.06 16.39 -3.48
C VAL A 18 -13.36 15.33 -2.64
N VAL A 19 -13.55 14.05 -2.99
CA VAL A 19 -12.92 12.91 -2.31
C VAL A 19 -11.41 12.94 -2.49
N GLU A 20 -10.93 13.15 -3.71
CA GLU A 20 -9.51 13.23 -4.04
C GLU A 20 -8.84 14.36 -3.25
N ARG A 21 -9.44 15.56 -3.23
CA ARG A 21 -8.94 16.69 -2.44
C ARG A 21 -8.90 16.37 -0.94
N HIS A 22 -9.92 15.70 -0.42
CA HIS A 22 -9.96 15.30 0.98
C HIS A 22 -8.86 14.28 1.31
N LEU A 23 -8.61 13.29 0.43
CA LEU A 23 -7.55 12.31 0.60
C LEU A 23 -6.16 12.96 0.53
N GLN A 24 -5.95 13.91 -0.39
CA GLN A 24 -4.73 14.72 -0.47
C GLN A 24 -4.49 15.51 0.82
N TRP A 25 -5.52 16.19 1.31
CA TRP A 25 -5.45 16.95 2.56
C TRP A 25 -5.13 16.03 3.75
N LEU A 26 -5.78 14.88 3.83
CA LEU A 26 -5.58 13.91 4.90
C LEU A 26 -4.15 13.33 4.88
N MET A 27 -3.60 13.04 3.69
CA MET A 27 -2.22 12.60 3.55
C MET A 27 -1.21 13.69 3.95
N LYS A 28 -1.50 14.96 3.63
CA LYS A 28 -0.63 16.10 3.94
C LYS A 28 -0.60 16.42 5.44
N ASP A 29 -1.76 16.53 6.06
CA ASP A 29 -1.88 17.02 7.45
C ASP A 29 -1.72 15.89 8.48
N PHE A 30 -2.07 14.65 8.10
CA PHE A 30 -2.09 13.50 9.01
C PHE A 30 -1.20 12.33 8.56
N GLY A 31 -0.30 12.54 7.59
CA GLY A 31 0.59 11.50 7.07
C GLY A 31 1.55 10.87 8.10
N GLN A 32 1.58 11.36 9.34
CA GLN A 32 2.31 10.73 10.45
C GLN A 32 1.48 9.71 11.22
N ASN A 33 0.14 9.75 11.12
CA ASN A 33 -0.72 8.84 11.86
C ASN A 33 -0.97 7.57 11.03
N PRO A 34 -0.48 6.40 11.49
CA PRO A 34 -0.56 5.16 10.71
C PRO A 34 -2.00 4.72 10.46
N LEU A 35 -2.93 4.94 11.39
CA LEU A 35 -4.34 4.56 11.21
C LEU A 35 -4.99 5.36 10.09
N ILE A 36 -4.65 6.64 9.99
CA ILE A 36 -5.19 7.53 8.96
C ILE A 36 -4.61 7.15 7.60
N VAL A 37 -3.29 6.94 7.53
CA VAL A 37 -2.60 6.49 6.33
C VAL A 37 -3.18 5.16 5.83
N GLU A 38 -3.42 4.19 6.71
CA GLU A 38 -4.05 2.91 6.36
C GLU A 38 -5.43 3.11 5.70
N ARG A 39 -6.24 4.01 6.28
CA ARG A 39 -7.58 4.33 5.75
C ARG A 39 -7.50 5.00 4.39
N VAL A 40 -6.54 5.88 4.18
CA VAL A 40 -6.27 6.51 2.88
C VAL A 40 -5.85 5.46 1.85
N VAL A 41 -4.88 4.59 2.19
CA VAL A 41 -4.36 3.54 1.30
C VAL A 41 -5.50 2.61 0.85
N VAL A 42 -6.25 2.05 1.80
CA VAL A 42 -7.33 1.11 1.50
C VAL A 42 -8.49 1.82 0.79
N GLY A 43 -8.79 3.06 1.19
CA GLY A 43 -9.84 3.88 0.57
C GLY A 43 -9.51 4.16 -0.89
N LEU A 44 -8.30 4.63 -1.17
CA LEU A 44 -7.84 5.00 -2.50
C LEU A 44 -7.84 3.80 -3.44
N LEU A 45 -7.25 2.66 -3.05
CA LEU A 45 -7.21 1.45 -3.88
C LEU A 45 -8.62 0.93 -4.22
N ARG A 46 -9.53 0.93 -3.24
CA ARG A 46 -10.93 0.53 -3.46
C ARG A 46 -11.67 1.49 -4.37
N LEU A 47 -11.48 2.79 -4.19
CA LEU A 47 -12.13 3.83 -4.98
C LEU A 47 -11.61 3.84 -6.42
N THR A 48 -10.30 3.80 -6.64
CA THR A 48 -9.70 3.71 -7.98
C THR A 48 -10.19 2.47 -8.71
N GLY A 49 -10.25 1.32 -8.03
CA GLY A 49 -10.86 0.13 -8.60
C GLY A 49 -12.32 0.38 -9.01
N ARG A 50 -13.15 1.00 -8.18
CA ARG A 50 -14.55 1.28 -8.51
C ARG A 50 -14.69 2.20 -9.72
N VAL A 51 -13.93 3.28 -9.78
CA VAL A 51 -13.88 4.22 -10.91
C VAL A 51 -13.58 3.48 -12.21
N LEU A 52 -12.55 2.62 -12.21
CA LEU A 52 -12.11 1.89 -13.41
C LEU A 52 -13.15 0.89 -13.96
N TYR A 53 -14.16 0.49 -13.19
CA TYR A 53 -15.21 -0.43 -13.64
C TYR A 53 -16.40 0.28 -14.29
N HIS A 54 -16.67 1.55 -13.93
CA HIS A 54 -17.85 2.28 -14.41
C HIS A 54 -17.61 2.99 -15.75
N LEU A 55 -16.37 3.45 -16.00
CA LEU A 55 -16.04 4.34 -17.12
C LEU A 55 -15.83 3.61 -18.45
N ASN A 56 -16.52 2.48 -18.64
CA ASN A 56 -16.51 1.75 -19.92
C ASN A 56 -17.34 2.47 -21.00
N ASP A 57 -18.00 3.58 -20.63
CA ASP A 57 -18.63 4.51 -21.57
C ASP A 57 -17.62 5.61 -21.93
N LYS A 58 -17.36 5.75 -23.23
CA LYS A 58 -16.25 6.50 -23.84
C LYS A 58 -16.18 8.01 -23.51
N ASP A 59 -17.14 8.54 -22.75
CA ASP A 59 -17.27 9.97 -22.49
C ASP A 59 -16.61 10.43 -21.17
N GLU A 60 -16.14 9.50 -20.31
CA GLU A 60 -15.65 9.84 -18.96
C GLU A 60 -14.19 9.38 -18.66
N ASP A 61 -13.37 9.15 -19.69
CA ASP A 61 -11.96 8.71 -19.57
C ASP A 61 -11.10 9.59 -18.65
N GLY A 62 -11.45 10.88 -18.51
CA GLY A 62 -10.72 11.82 -17.65
C GLY A 62 -10.75 11.47 -16.15
N ILE A 63 -11.81 10.81 -15.65
CA ILE A 63 -11.92 10.47 -14.23
C ILE A 63 -11.13 9.21 -13.89
N ALA A 64 -11.08 8.22 -14.79
CA ALA A 64 -10.22 7.04 -14.65
C ALA A 64 -8.75 7.47 -14.54
N ASP A 65 -8.36 8.37 -15.43
CA ASP A 65 -7.04 8.97 -15.45
C ASP A 65 -6.68 9.66 -14.14
N ASN A 66 -7.57 10.53 -13.64
CA ASN A 66 -7.35 11.22 -12.38
C ASN A 66 -7.29 10.24 -11.21
N ALA A 67 -8.12 9.19 -11.20
CA ALA A 67 -8.10 8.17 -10.16
C ALA A 67 -6.83 7.32 -10.18
N LEU A 68 -6.28 7.00 -11.36
CA LEU A 68 -4.99 6.33 -11.47
C LEU A 68 -3.84 7.26 -11.08
N GLN A 69 -3.90 8.53 -11.50
CA GLN A 69 -2.90 9.52 -11.12
C GLN A 69 -2.87 9.76 -9.61
N SER A 70 -4.03 9.72 -8.95
CA SER A 70 -4.14 9.89 -7.50
C SER A 70 -3.37 8.82 -6.70
N LEU A 71 -3.13 7.63 -7.27
CA LEU A 71 -2.29 6.60 -6.67
C LEU A 71 -0.83 7.04 -6.47
N SER A 72 -0.35 8.06 -7.20
CA SER A 72 0.98 8.67 -6.98
C SER A 72 1.17 9.19 -5.56
N MET A 73 0.09 9.55 -4.86
CA MET A 73 0.15 9.96 -3.45
C MET A 73 0.69 8.85 -2.54
N LEU A 74 0.48 7.58 -2.91
CA LEU A 74 1.02 6.44 -2.17
C LEU A 74 2.55 6.35 -2.29
N LEU A 75 3.12 6.78 -3.42
CA LEU A 75 4.59 6.87 -3.60
C LEU A 75 5.22 7.93 -2.67
N SER A 76 4.44 8.88 -2.16
CA SER A 76 4.91 9.90 -1.23
C SER A 76 4.87 9.44 0.24
N LEU A 77 4.54 8.19 0.51
CA LEU A 77 4.52 7.64 1.87
C LEU A 77 5.94 7.56 2.46
N LYS A 78 6.03 7.84 3.76
CA LYS A 78 7.28 7.68 4.52
C LYS A 78 7.70 6.20 4.59
N PRO A 79 9.01 5.89 4.65
CA PRO A 79 9.50 4.53 4.78
C PRO A 79 8.79 3.65 5.84
N PRO A 80 8.55 4.10 7.10
CA PRO A 80 7.83 3.28 8.09
C PRO A 80 6.42 2.86 7.66
N SER A 81 5.71 3.73 6.94
CA SER A 81 4.37 3.44 6.43
C SER A 81 4.41 2.38 5.32
N TRP A 82 5.42 2.43 4.45
CA TRP A 82 5.63 1.41 3.42
C TRP A 82 5.83 0.02 4.03
N PHE A 83 6.62 -0.11 5.10
CA PHE A 83 6.81 -1.39 5.77
C PHE A 83 5.50 -1.95 6.34
N MET A 84 4.73 -1.10 7.06
CA MET A 84 3.47 -1.53 7.68
C MET A 84 2.36 -1.88 6.68
N PHE A 85 2.28 -1.17 5.56
CA PHE A 85 1.16 -1.30 4.61
C PHE A 85 1.52 -2.04 3.32
N SER A 86 2.78 -2.44 3.13
CA SER A 86 3.29 -3.16 1.95
C SER A 86 2.34 -4.26 1.46
N ARG A 87 1.98 -5.18 2.35
CA ARG A 87 1.11 -6.32 2.03
C ARG A 87 -0.31 -5.88 1.62
N ARG A 88 -0.85 -4.84 2.26
CA ARG A 88 -2.18 -4.29 1.93
C ARG A 88 -2.17 -3.58 0.58
N ILE A 89 -1.10 -2.83 0.29
CA ILE A 89 -0.90 -2.19 -1.01
C ILE A 89 -0.78 -3.25 -2.10
N ALA A 90 0.02 -4.30 -1.89
CA ALA A 90 0.18 -5.39 -2.84
C ALA A 90 -1.14 -6.12 -3.13
N TYR A 91 -1.93 -6.46 -2.11
CA TYR A 91 -3.24 -7.09 -2.32
C TYR A 91 -4.23 -6.16 -3.04
N GLY A 92 -4.31 -4.89 -2.63
CA GLY A 92 -5.22 -3.95 -3.29
C GLY A 92 -4.83 -3.68 -4.74
N LEU A 93 -3.53 -3.71 -5.07
CA LEU A 93 -3.05 -3.57 -6.44
C LEU A 93 -3.26 -4.83 -7.27
N HIS A 94 -3.09 -6.01 -6.67
CA HIS A 94 -3.46 -7.29 -7.28
C HIS A 94 -4.94 -7.32 -7.65
N ASP A 95 -5.82 -6.98 -6.72
CA ASP A 95 -7.27 -6.96 -6.96
C ASP A 95 -7.67 -5.93 -8.02
N LEU A 96 -6.99 -4.78 -8.05
CA LEU A 96 -7.18 -3.75 -9.07
C LEU A 96 -6.80 -4.27 -10.46
N LEU A 97 -5.64 -4.93 -10.59
CA LEU A 97 -5.16 -5.44 -11.88
C LEU A 97 -5.94 -6.67 -12.34
N GLN A 98 -6.20 -7.64 -11.46
CA GLN A 98 -6.87 -8.89 -11.81
C GLN A 98 -8.25 -8.64 -12.43
N ALA A 99 -9.01 -7.70 -11.87
CA ALA A 99 -10.37 -7.44 -12.35
C ALA A 99 -10.44 -6.34 -13.42
N LYS A 100 -9.42 -5.48 -13.56
CA LYS A 100 -9.58 -4.17 -14.24
C LYS A 100 -8.36 -3.71 -15.06
N ALA A 101 -7.33 -4.53 -15.20
CA ALA A 101 -6.16 -4.20 -16.03
C ALA A 101 -6.54 -3.87 -17.49
N ALA A 102 -7.58 -4.53 -18.02
CA ALA A 102 -8.09 -4.27 -19.37
C ALA A 102 -8.66 -2.84 -19.54
N ASN A 103 -9.02 -2.18 -18.45
CA ASN A 103 -9.62 -0.83 -18.45
C ASN A 103 -8.56 0.27 -18.28
N VAL A 104 -7.28 -0.09 -18.17
CA VAL A 104 -6.16 0.85 -18.17
C VAL A 104 -5.78 1.14 -19.62
N HIS A 105 -6.46 2.11 -20.23
CA HIS A 105 -6.28 2.42 -21.66
C HIS A 105 -4.98 3.16 -21.98
N GLN A 106 -4.39 3.87 -21.00
CA GLN A 106 -3.23 4.72 -21.25
C GLN A 106 -1.94 4.12 -20.71
N SER A 107 -0.94 4.00 -21.60
CA SER A 107 0.39 3.49 -21.27
C SER A 107 1.07 4.26 -20.13
N LYS A 108 0.76 5.55 -19.98
CA LYS A 108 1.36 6.46 -18.98
C LYS A 108 1.14 6.04 -17.52
N HIS A 109 0.11 5.23 -17.23
CA HIS A 109 -0.24 4.82 -15.86
C HIS A 109 0.52 3.57 -15.41
N TRP A 110 0.96 2.73 -16.34
CA TRP A 110 1.67 1.49 -16.03
C TRP A 110 2.99 1.71 -15.29
N PRO A 111 3.83 2.72 -15.63
CA PRO A 111 5.01 3.06 -14.84
C PRO A 111 4.70 3.34 -13.37
N LEU A 112 3.61 4.04 -13.07
CA LEU A 112 3.19 4.35 -11.71
C LEU A 112 2.76 3.08 -10.96
N ILE A 113 1.97 2.22 -11.62
CA ILE A 113 1.55 0.93 -11.06
C ILE A 113 2.76 0.06 -10.75
N PHE A 114 3.70 -0.06 -11.68
CA PHE A 114 4.91 -0.84 -11.48
C PHE A 114 5.81 -0.25 -10.39
N ALA A 115 5.94 1.07 -10.30
CA ALA A 115 6.66 1.71 -9.20
C ALA A 115 6.03 1.41 -7.83
N LEU A 116 4.70 1.35 -7.74
CA LEU A 116 4.01 0.94 -6.50
C LEU A 116 4.25 -0.52 -6.16
N MET A 117 4.24 -1.42 -7.16
CA MET A 117 4.58 -2.83 -6.96
C MET A 117 6.02 -3.00 -6.48
N ASP A 118 6.96 -2.28 -7.09
CA ASP A 118 8.38 -2.33 -6.75
C ASP A 118 8.62 -1.81 -5.33
N ALA A 119 8.05 -0.64 -4.98
CA ALA A 119 8.13 -0.09 -3.63
C ALA A 119 7.49 -1.01 -2.58
N ALA A 120 6.34 -1.63 -2.88
CA ALA A 120 5.71 -2.60 -1.98
C ALA A 120 6.57 -3.87 -1.82
N GLY A 121 7.19 -4.35 -2.91
CA GLY A 121 8.09 -5.49 -2.90
C GLY A 121 9.36 -5.24 -2.09
N ALA A 122 10.01 -4.10 -2.31
CA ALA A 122 11.19 -3.67 -1.57
C ALA A 122 10.89 -3.56 -0.05
N ALA A 123 9.75 -2.97 0.31
CA ALA A 123 9.31 -2.86 1.69
C ALA A 123 9.03 -4.24 2.33
N ALA A 124 8.39 -5.16 1.60
CA ALA A 124 8.13 -6.51 2.08
C ALA A 124 9.43 -7.30 2.31
N CYS A 125 10.38 -7.26 1.37
CA CYS A 125 11.66 -7.94 1.49
C CYS A 125 12.47 -7.45 2.71
N ALA A 126 12.54 -6.13 2.90
CA ALA A 126 13.26 -5.57 4.04
C ALA A 126 12.59 -5.90 5.39
N SER A 127 11.25 -5.96 5.46
CA SER A 127 10.58 -6.43 6.69
C SER A 127 10.90 -7.90 7.02
N ALA A 128 10.94 -8.77 6.01
CA ALA A 128 11.30 -10.17 6.20
C ALA A 128 12.75 -10.37 6.67
N GLN A 129 13.68 -9.51 6.22
CA GLN A 129 15.07 -9.53 6.70
C GLN A 129 15.19 -9.11 8.16
N VAL A 130 14.41 -8.11 8.60
CA VAL A 130 14.38 -7.67 10.01
C VAL A 130 13.83 -8.78 10.91
N ASP A 131 12.76 -9.45 10.50
CA ASP A 131 12.18 -10.57 11.23
C ASP A 131 13.17 -11.75 11.31
N ALA A 132 13.85 -12.07 10.21
CA ALA A 132 14.88 -13.11 10.18
C ALA A 132 16.05 -12.82 11.13
N PHE A 133 16.51 -11.56 11.20
CA PHE A 133 17.58 -11.15 12.12
C PHE A 133 17.15 -11.18 13.60
N SER A 134 15.87 -10.90 13.88
CA SER A 134 15.32 -10.99 15.25
C SER A 134 15.18 -12.42 15.76
N SER A 135 15.14 -13.41 14.86
CA SER A 135 14.89 -14.82 15.19
C SER A 135 16.14 -15.63 15.57
N VAL A 136 17.32 -15.00 15.69
CA VAL A 136 18.54 -15.69 16.15
C VAL A 136 18.36 -16.14 17.61
N PRO A 137 18.35 -17.46 17.91
CA PRO A 137 18.18 -17.93 19.28
C PRO A 137 19.42 -17.59 20.10
N GLN A 138 19.24 -16.81 21.16
CA GLN A 138 20.27 -16.39 22.13
C GLN A 138 20.83 -17.54 23.01
N SER A 139 20.61 -18.80 22.65
CA SER A 139 20.80 -19.97 23.52
C SER A 139 22.22 -20.55 23.54
N ARG A 140 23.23 -19.91 22.93
CA ARG A 140 24.56 -20.54 22.74
C ARG A 140 25.77 -19.90 23.44
N LEU A 141 25.58 -19.11 24.51
CA LEU A 141 26.72 -18.47 25.22
C LEU A 141 26.84 -18.77 26.74
N VAL A 142 26.16 -19.78 27.31
CA VAL A 142 26.24 -20.05 28.78
C VAL A 142 26.64 -21.50 29.13
N GLN A 143 27.47 -22.19 28.35
CA GLN A 143 27.98 -23.53 28.76
C GLN A 143 29.47 -23.82 28.50
N SER A 144 30.35 -22.82 28.34
CA SER A 144 31.79 -23.06 28.15
C SER A 144 32.69 -22.67 29.33
N ARG A 145 32.17 -22.53 30.56
CA ARG A 145 33.01 -22.19 31.73
C ARG A 145 32.69 -23.02 32.97
N ALA A 146 32.74 -24.34 32.83
CA ALA A 146 32.83 -25.26 33.97
C ALA A 146 33.41 -26.61 33.53
N SER A 147 34.67 -26.64 33.09
CA SER A 147 35.46 -27.87 33.14
C SER A 147 36.93 -27.50 33.12
N GLY A 148 37.46 -27.25 34.30
CA GLY A 148 38.83 -26.76 34.48
C GLY A 148 39.19 -26.73 35.96
N SER A 149 39.44 -27.92 36.52
CA SER A 149 40.44 -28.20 37.57
C SER A 149 39.94 -29.31 38.48
N ASN A 150 40.60 -30.47 38.41
CA ASN A 150 41.12 -31.09 39.62
C ASN A 150 42.44 -31.78 39.26
N SER A 151 43.49 -31.20 39.83
CA SER A 151 44.90 -31.54 39.69
C SER A 151 45.23 -32.76 40.54
N VAL A 152 46.09 -33.60 39.94
CA VAL A 152 47.15 -34.41 40.56
C VAL A 152 47.64 -33.82 41.88
N CYS A 153 47.63 -34.65 42.93
CA CYS A 153 48.68 -34.96 43.92
C CYS A 153 48.06 -35.69 45.11
#